data_AF-A3BJY0-F1
#
_entry.id   AF-A3BJY0-F1
#
_cell.length_a   1.000
_cell.length_b   1.000
_cell.length_c   1.000
_cell.angle_alpha   90.00
_cell.angle_beta   90.00
_cell.angle_gamma   90.00
#
_symmetry.space_group_name_H-M   'P 1'
#
loop_
_entity.id
_entity.type
_entity.pdbx_description
1 polymer ?
#
loop_
_entity_poly.entity_id
_entity_poly.type
_entity_poly.pdbx_seq_one_letter_code
_entity_poly.pdbx_strand_id
1 'polypeptide(L)'
;MHRKVYEESNGVGTFPVAWQAAGSWNEQLRLACERKGVWKAREGANVGDVLIKIQELAGVVTSVPGLLMPLLSWEKHSAGLTRERVAELIDLGPCIGRLWVCPWYHYFDTDNGWVYLGCGRDKLDRDDSKERYRNQVGSHAVVCFAYRFCENGEMHVLVLDNHDDDGPQRWIDVEELDAIFTLTVECLTNGGASPPRR
;
A
#
# COMPACT_ATOMS: atom_id res chain seq x y z
N MET A 1 7.65 -11.10 -7.34
CA MET A 1 6.54 -10.68 -8.24
C MET A 1 5.29 -10.48 -7.39
N HIS A 2 4.55 -9.38 -7.60
CA HIS A 2 3.30 -9.12 -6.89
C HIS A 2 2.23 -10.16 -7.20
N ARG A 3 1.37 -10.49 -6.22
CA ARG A 3 0.27 -11.45 -6.40
C ARG A 3 -0.61 -11.15 -7.62
N LYS A 4 -1.01 -9.88 -7.78
CA LYS A 4 -1.82 -9.42 -8.91
C LYS A 4 -1.16 -9.77 -10.26
N VAL A 5 0.10 -9.38 -10.43
CA VAL A 5 0.88 -9.62 -11.66
C VAL A 5 1.08 -11.13 -11.92
N TYR A 6 1.31 -11.91 -10.87
CA TYR A 6 1.43 -13.37 -10.99
C TYR A 6 0.11 -14.00 -11.47
N GLU A 7 -1.00 -13.66 -10.82
CA GLU A 7 -2.31 -14.24 -11.11
C GLU A 7 -2.88 -13.79 -12.46
N GLU A 8 -2.51 -12.60 -12.96
CA GLU A 8 -2.85 -12.17 -14.33
C GLU A 8 -2.27 -13.12 -15.40
N SER A 9 -1.08 -13.69 -15.15
CA SER A 9 -0.42 -14.61 -16.09
C SER A 9 -0.69 -16.09 -15.81
N ASN A 10 -1.06 -16.47 -14.58
CA ASN A 10 -1.19 -17.86 -14.15
C ASN A 10 -2.64 -18.27 -13.79
N GLY A 11 -3.57 -17.31 -13.76
CA GLY A 11 -4.95 -17.49 -13.34
C GLY A 11 -5.22 -17.03 -11.90
N VAL A 12 -6.38 -16.42 -11.69
CA VAL A 12 -6.82 -15.91 -10.38
C VAL A 12 -6.83 -17.04 -9.34
N GLY A 13 -6.31 -16.76 -8.14
CA GLY A 13 -6.26 -17.72 -7.04
C GLY A 13 -5.14 -18.77 -7.14
N THR A 14 -4.25 -18.67 -8.12
CA THR A 14 -3.12 -19.61 -8.27
C THR A 14 -1.84 -19.14 -7.57
N PHE A 15 -1.86 -17.98 -6.92
CA PHE A 15 -0.68 -17.49 -6.20
C PHE A 15 -0.21 -18.51 -5.14
N PRO A 16 1.07 -18.93 -5.16
CA PRO A 16 1.55 -19.96 -4.27
C PRO A 16 1.35 -19.59 -2.80
N VAL A 17 0.68 -20.48 -2.05
CA VAL A 17 0.51 -20.33 -0.59
C VAL A 17 1.88 -20.14 0.10
N ALA A 18 2.91 -20.80 -0.42
CA ALA A 18 4.28 -20.69 0.06
C ALA A 18 4.86 -19.27 -0.01
N TRP A 19 4.31 -18.40 -0.85
CA TRP A 19 4.77 -17.02 -1.01
C TRP A 19 3.90 -16.02 -0.24
N GLN A 20 2.81 -16.47 0.40
CA GLN A 20 2.03 -15.59 1.27
C GLN A 20 2.87 -15.20 2.49
N ALA A 21 2.68 -13.97 2.98
CA ALA A 21 3.32 -13.54 4.21
C ALA A 21 2.92 -14.45 5.38
N ALA A 22 3.84 -14.70 6.30
CA ALA A 22 3.50 -15.37 7.55
C ALA A 22 2.49 -14.51 8.32
N GLY A 23 1.51 -15.14 8.97
CA GLY A 23 0.53 -14.42 9.79
C GLY A 23 1.15 -13.55 10.89
N SER A 24 2.34 -13.92 11.38
CA SER A 24 3.09 -13.16 12.39
C SER A 24 4.00 -12.06 11.82
N TRP A 25 4.11 -11.91 10.50
CA TRP A 25 5.04 -10.97 9.88
C TRP A 25 4.75 -9.52 10.28
N ASN A 26 3.46 -9.13 10.32
CA ASN A 26 3.06 -7.76 10.67
C ASN A 26 3.53 -7.39 12.08
N GLU A 27 3.38 -8.31 13.05
CA GLU A 27 3.84 -8.11 14.42
C GLU A 27 5.37 -8.04 14.51
N GLN A 28 6.07 -8.92 13.77
CA GLN A 28 7.53 -8.91 13.73
C GLN A 28 8.09 -7.61 13.16
N LEU A 29 7.53 -7.13 12.05
CA LEU A 29 7.90 -5.86 11.43
C LEU A 29 7.61 -4.69 12.39
N ARG A 30 6.44 -4.68 13.01
CA ARG A 30 6.08 -3.64 13.98
C ARG A 30 7.06 -3.58 15.14
N LEU A 31 7.38 -4.71 15.77
CA LEU A 31 8.36 -4.79 16.86
C LEU A 31 9.76 -4.35 16.40
N ALA A 32 10.16 -4.69 15.17
CA ALA A 32 11.43 -4.25 14.61
C ALA A 32 11.49 -2.74 14.39
N CYS A 33 10.40 -2.13 13.91
CA CYS A 33 10.25 -0.69 13.75
C CYS A 33 10.24 0.04 15.11
N GLU A 34 9.47 -0.46 16.08
CA GLU A 34 9.38 0.09 17.44
C GLU A 34 10.76 0.13 18.12
N ARG A 35 11.50 -0.98 18.10
CA ARG A 35 12.86 -1.07 18.70
C ARG A 35 13.87 -0.09 18.10
N LYS A 36 13.63 0.40 16.88
CA LYS A 36 14.52 1.31 16.16
C LYS A 36 13.98 2.73 16.11
N GLY A 37 12.86 3.01 16.77
CA GLY A 37 12.22 4.32 16.78
C GLY A 37 11.61 4.75 15.45
N VAL A 38 11.49 3.83 14.49
CA VAL A 38 10.84 4.07 13.18
C VAL A 38 9.34 4.24 13.35
N TRP A 39 8.75 3.41 14.20
CA TRP A 39 7.33 3.51 14.57
C TRP A 39 7.21 3.97 16.01
N LYS A 40 6.26 4.87 16.24
CA LYS A 40 5.90 5.36 17.57
C LYS A 40 4.38 5.32 17.75
N ALA A 41 3.96 4.93 18.94
CA ALA A 41 2.55 4.91 19.29
C ALA A 41 1.93 6.31 19.12
N ARG A 42 0.77 6.38 18.47
CA ARG A 42 0.00 7.62 18.18
C ARG A 42 0.64 8.60 17.18
N GLU A 43 1.91 8.45 16.82
CA GLU A 43 2.56 9.22 15.77
C GLU A 43 2.63 8.44 14.44
N GLY A 44 2.69 7.11 14.51
CA GLY A 44 2.83 6.24 13.34
C GLY A 44 4.29 6.13 12.89
N ALA A 45 4.50 5.97 11.59
CA ALA A 45 5.82 5.84 10.97
C ALA A 45 5.84 6.47 9.58
N ASN A 46 7.02 6.84 9.10
CA ASN A 46 7.21 7.18 7.69
C ASN A 46 7.24 5.91 6.85
N VAL A 47 6.49 5.87 5.75
CA VAL A 47 6.46 4.72 4.82
C VAL A 47 7.87 4.34 4.34
N GLY A 48 8.69 5.33 3.98
CA GLY A 48 10.07 5.08 3.52
C GLY A 48 10.94 4.42 4.59
N ASP A 49 10.84 4.85 5.84
CA ASP A 49 11.62 4.27 6.94
C ASP A 49 11.18 2.83 7.25
N VAL A 50 9.88 2.53 7.10
CA VAL A 50 9.37 1.16 7.21
C VAL A 50 9.87 0.30 6.06
N LEU A 51 9.87 0.81 4.82
CA LEU A 51 10.42 0.09 3.67
C LEU A 51 11.92 -0.20 3.82
N ILE A 52 12.70 0.76 4.33
CA ILE A 52 14.11 0.54 4.70
C ILE A 52 14.21 -0.58 5.74
N LYS A 53 13.36 -0.58 6.78
CA LYS A 53 13.36 -1.65 7.79
C LYS A 53 13.05 -3.02 7.16
N ILE A 54 12.10 -3.10 6.22
CA ILE A 54 11.80 -4.35 5.51
C ILE A 54 13.03 -4.83 4.72
N GLN A 55 13.75 -3.92 4.05
CA GLN A 55 14.99 -4.28 3.34
C GLN A 55 16.09 -4.76 4.30
N GLU A 56 16.25 -4.12 5.46
CA GLU A 56 17.21 -4.56 6.50
C GLU A 56 16.88 -5.96 7.05
N LEU A 57 15.60 -6.35 7.05
CA LEU A 57 15.13 -7.69 7.41
C LEU A 57 15.21 -8.69 6.24
N ALA A 58 15.84 -8.31 5.12
CA ALA A 58 15.95 -9.07 3.88
C ALA A 58 14.60 -9.40 3.19
N GLY A 59 13.55 -8.64 3.49
CA GLY A 59 12.22 -8.79 2.90
C GLY A 59 11.17 -9.33 3.86
N VAL A 60 10.10 -9.89 3.30
CA VAL A 60 8.93 -10.39 4.03
C VAL A 60 9.10 -11.87 4.35
N VAL A 61 8.92 -12.25 5.61
CA VAL A 61 8.87 -13.67 6.00
C VAL A 61 7.60 -14.30 5.46
N THR A 62 7.74 -15.40 4.72
CA THR A 62 6.60 -16.13 4.15
C THR A 62 6.04 -17.17 5.11
N SER A 63 4.89 -17.74 4.77
CA SER A 63 4.27 -18.85 5.50
C SER A 63 5.16 -20.10 5.58
N VAL A 64 6.17 -20.23 4.71
CA VAL A 64 7.14 -21.32 4.72
C VAL A 64 8.39 -20.89 5.51
N PRO A 65 8.75 -21.62 6.59
CA PRO A 65 9.95 -21.32 7.37
C PRO A 65 11.21 -21.25 6.52
N GLY A 66 12.00 -20.18 6.71
CA GLY A 66 13.26 -19.96 5.99
C GLY A 66 13.11 -19.38 4.59
N LEU A 67 11.89 -19.23 4.08
CA LEU A 67 11.61 -18.59 2.80
C LEU A 67 11.21 -17.12 3.02
N LEU A 68 11.94 -16.22 2.36
CA LEU A 68 11.73 -14.78 2.38
C LEU A 68 11.30 -14.31 1.01
N MET A 69 10.43 -13.31 0.94
CA MET A 69 10.14 -12.54 -0.27
C MET A 69 10.94 -11.23 -0.23
N PRO A 70 12.05 -11.12 -0.97
CA PRO A 70 12.91 -9.95 -0.91
C PRO A 70 12.22 -8.69 -1.45
N LEU A 71 12.30 -7.60 -0.70
CA LEU A 71 12.07 -6.25 -1.22
C LEU A 71 13.40 -5.73 -1.77
N LEU A 72 13.55 -5.74 -3.09
CA LEU A 72 14.82 -5.39 -3.74
C LEU A 72 15.05 -3.88 -3.73
N SER A 73 14.04 -3.12 -4.15
CA SER A 73 14.07 -1.66 -4.20
C SER A 73 12.67 -1.09 -4.07
N TRP A 74 12.61 0.19 -3.76
CA TRP A 74 11.39 0.98 -3.78
C TRP A 74 11.71 2.40 -4.22
N GLU A 75 10.72 3.07 -4.76
CA GLU A 75 10.83 4.45 -5.23
C GLU A 75 9.63 5.26 -4.75
N LYS A 76 9.88 6.49 -4.30
CA LYS A 76 8.85 7.43 -3.90
C LYS A 76 8.60 8.44 -5.02
N HIS A 77 7.37 8.48 -5.50
CA HIS A 77 6.85 9.45 -6.46
C HIS A 77 6.02 10.49 -5.70
N SER A 78 6.45 11.75 -5.66
CA SER A 78 5.71 12.84 -4.96
C SER A 78 5.53 14.10 -5.80
N ALA A 79 6.12 14.15 -7.00
CA ALA A 79 5.99 15.26 -7.93
C ALA A 79 5.46 14.71 -9.26
N GLY A 80 4.63 15.49 -9.94
CA GLY A 80 4.10 15.12 -11.25
C GLY A 80 3.17 13.90 -11.22
N LEU A 81 2.40 13.71 -10.13
CA LEU A 81 1.36 12.67 -10.03
C LEU A 81 0.14 13.07 -10.88
N THR A 82 0.30 13.13 -12.20
CA THR A 82 -0.85 13.25 -13.11
C THR A 82 -1.65 11.96 -13.11
N ARG A 83 -2.90 12.02 -13.59
CA ARG A 83 -3.79 10.85 -13.71
C ARG A 83 -3.11 9.70 -14.48
N GLU A 84 -2.51 10.02 -15.62
CA GLU A 84 -1.81 9.06 -16.48
C GLU A 84 -0.59 8.48 -15.77
N ARG A 85 0.18 9.31 -15.06
CA ARG A 85 1.34 8.85 -14.31
C ARG A 85 0.94 7.91 -13.18
N VAL A 86 -0.14 8.20 -12.46
CA VAL A 86 -0.64 7.32 -11.40
C VAL A 86 -1.13 5.99 -11.98
N ALA A 87 -1.83 6.01 -13.12
CA ALA A 87 -2.25 4.81 -13.83
C ALA A 87 -1.06 3.92 -14.20
N GLU A 88 -0.02 4.49 -14.81
CA GLU A 88 1.22 3.79 -15.14
C GLU A 88 1.86 3.11 -13.91
N LEU A 89 1.92 3.81 -12.78
CA LEU A 89 2.51 3.28 -11.56
C LEU A 89 1.70 2.11 -10.98
N ILE A 90 0.36 2.14 -11.08
CA ILE A 90 -0.53 1.06 -10.62
C ILE A 90 -0.49 -0.14 -11.58
N ASP A 91 -0.29 0.10 -12.89
CA ASP A 91 -0.17 -0.96 -13.90
C ASP A 91 1.11 -1.80 -13.73
N LEU A 92 2.15 -1.27 -13.08
CA LEU A 92 3.33 -2.05 -12.65
C LEU A 92 3.01 -3.04 -11.51
N GLY A 93 1.88 -2.86 -10.84
CA GLY A 93 1.42 -3.67 -9.72
C GLY A 93 0.97 -2.82 -8.53
N PRO A 94 0.47 -3.47 -7.46
CA PRO A 94 0.05 -2.78 -6.25
C PRO A 94 1.18 -1.93 -5.65
N CYS A 95 0.86 -0.69 -5.30
CA CYS A 95 1.80 0.28 -4.76
C CYS A 95 1.22 0.91 -3.48
N ILE A 96 2.06 1.55 -2.66
CA ILE A 96 1.59 2.20 -1.44
C ILE A 96 1.23 3.65 -1.79
N GLY A 97 -0.04 4.02 -1.62
CA GLY A 97 -0.49 5.40 -1.69
C GLY A 97 -0.41 6.06 -0.33
N ARG A 98 -0.08 7.36 -0.32
CA ARG A 98 -0.18 8.21 0.86
C ARG A 98 -1.21 9.30 0.60
N LEU A 99 -2.12 9.48 1.54
CA LEU A 99 -3.14 10.53 1.49
C LEU A 99 -3.25 11.25 2.85
N TRP A 100 -3.90 12.42 2.83
CA TRP A 100 -4.29 13.14 4.03
C TRP A 100 -5.73 12.77 4.40
N VAL A 101 -5.93 12.20 5.59
CA VAL A 101 -7.25 11.74 6.06
C VAL A 101 -7.90 12.72 7.02
N CYS A 102 -9.22 12.78 6.95
CA CYS A 102 -10.08 13.58 7.82
C CYS A 102 -10.97 12.68 8.69
N PRO A 103 -11.67 13.20 9.71
CA PRO A 103 -12.47 12.40 10.63
C PRO A 103 -13.63 11.61 10.00
N TRP A 104 -14.02 11.91 8.75
CA TRP A 104 -15.08 11.18 8.03
C TRP A 104 -14.55 10.14 7.06
N TYR A 105 -13.23 10.01 6.91
CA TYR A 105 -12.61 9.09 5.97
C TYR A 105 -13.12 7.65 6.14
N HIS A 106 -13.41 7.22 7.37
CA HIS A 106 -13.87 5.87 7.65
C HIS A 106 -15.27 5.56 7.09
N TYR A 107 -16.07 6.55 6.69
CA TYR A 107 -17.40 6.35 6.10
C TYR A 107 -17.38 5.99 4.61
N PHE A 108 -16.23 6.05 3.93
CA PHE A 108 -16.14 5.88 2.47
C PHE A 108 -15.89 4.42 2.11
N ASP A 109 -16.85 3.71 1.54
CA ASP A 109 -16.67 2.30 1.21
C ASP A 109 -17.09 2.08 -0.25
N THR A 110 -16.42 1.18 -0.96
CA THR A 110 -16.89 0.81 -2.30
C THR A 110 -18.34 0.35 -2.34
N ASP A 111 -18.86 -0.25 -1.26
CA ASP A 111 -20.23 -0.74 -1.16
C ASP A 111 -21.27 0.40 -1.22
N ASN A 112 -20.91 1.61 -0.76
CA ASN A 112 -21.77 2.79 -0.85
C ASN A 112 -21.52 3.62 -2.13
N GLY A 113 -20.50 3.27 -2.91
CA GLY A 113 -20.15 3.92 -4.17
C GLY A 113 -19.57 5.32 -4.03
N TRP A 114 -19.28 5.79 -2.81
CA TRP A 114 -18.74 7.12 -2.57
C TRP A 114 -17.25 7.19 -2.90
N VAL A 115 -16.83 8.39 -3.28
CA VAL A 115 -15.43 8.71 -3.57
C VAL A 115 -14.94 9.67 -2.51
N TYR A 116 -13.82 9.35 -1.90
CA TYR A 116 -13.18 10.23 -0.94
C TYR A 116 -12.51 11.40 -1.66
N LEU A 117 -12.99 12.61 -1.38
CA LEU A 117 -12.52 13.88 -1.95
C LEU A 117 -11.62 14.67 -0.99
N GLY A 118 -11.25 14.09 0.16
CA GLY A 118 -10.23 14.67 1.03
C GLY A 118 -10.58 15.94 1.80
N CYS A 119 -9.53 16.47 2.44
CA CYS A 119 -9.45 17.79 3.06
C CYS A 119 -7.98 18.27 3.17
N GLY A 120 -7.10 17.75 2.32
CA GLY A 120 -5.66 18.00 2.45
C GLY A 120 -4.91 17.90 1.13
N ARG A 121 -5.57 18.26 0.04
CA ARG A 121 -5.03 18.21 -1.32
C ARG A 121 -3.73 19.02 -1.41
N ASP A 122 -3.74 20.21 -0.82
CA ASP A 122 -2.55 21.05 -0.72
C ASP A 122 -2.19 21.45 0.71
N LYS A 123 -1.17 22.30 0.86
CA LYS A 123 -0.69 22.74 2.16
C LYS A 123 -1.71 23.61 2.91
N LEU A 124 -2.46 24.46 2.20
CA LEU A 124 -3.47 25.33 2.82
C LEU A 124 -4.60 24.47 3.37
N ASP A 125 -5.11 23.52 2.58
CA ASP A 125 -6.14 22.58 3.03
C ASP A 125 -5.68 21.76 4.26
N ARG A 126 -4.42 21.31 4.26
CA ARG A 126 -3.83 20.60 5.41
C ARG A 126 -3.74 21.47 6.66
N ASP A 127 -3.43 22.75 6.51
CA ASP A 127 -3.30 23.66 7.65
C ASP A 127 -4.69 24.04 8.19
N ASP A 128 -5.66 24.32 7.32
CA ASP A 128 -7.06 24.57 7.68
C ASP A 128 -7.70 23.33 8.35
N SER A 129 -7.44 22.13 7.83
CA SER A 129 -7.96 20.90 8.42
C SER A 129 -7.33 20.57 9.77
N LYS A 130 -6.05 20.91 10.01
CA LYS A 130 -5.44 20.82 11.34
C LYS A 130 -6.06 21.81 12.31
N GLU A 131 -6.35 23.02 11.89
CA GLU A 131 -7.02 24.00 12.77
C GLU A 131 -8.41 23.50 13.17
N ARG A 132 -9.17 22.97 12.20
CA ARG A 132 -10.56 22.55 12.40
C ARG A 132 -10.69 21.22 13.15
N TYR A 133 -9.85 20.23 12.84
CA TYR A 133 -9.99 18.85 13.34
C TYR A 133 -8.86 18.41 14.27
N ARG A 134 -7.83 19.26 14.45
CA ARG A 134 -6.70 19.04 15.37
C ARG A 134 -5.98 17.73 15.08
N ASN A 135 -6.00 16.81 16.03
CA ASN A 135 -5.32 15.51 15.98
C ASN A 135 -6.14 14.41 15.29
N GLN A 136 -7.29 14.75 14.69
CA GLN A 136 -8.13 13.82 13.94
C GLN A 136 -7.86 13.87 12.42
N VAL A 137 -6.81 14.58 12.01
CA VAL A 137 -6.29 14.59 10.65
C VAL A 137 -4.86 14.10 10.64
N GLY A 138 -4.42 13.53 9.52
CA GLY A 138 -3.05 13.06 9.41
C GLY A 138 -2.75 12.39 8.10
N SER A 139 -1.47 12.05 7.92
CA SER A 139 -1.03 11.21 6.82
C SER A 139 -1.45 9.76 7.07
N HIS A 140 -2.04 9.13 6.07
CA HIS A 140 -2.43 7.73 6.07
C HIS A 140 -1.82 7.00 4.88
N ALA A 141 -1.46 5.73 5.07
CA ALA A 141 -0.90 4.89 4.02
C ALA A 141 -1.91 3.79 3.65
N VAL A 142 -2.11 3.58 2.36
CA VAL A 142 -3.05 2.60 1.80
C VAL A 142 -2.37 1.84 0.65
N VAL A 143 -2.95 0.73 0.23
CA VAL A 143 -2.46 0.01 -0.97
C VAL A 143 -3.32 0.40 -2.17
N CYS A 144 -2.75 1.07 -3.16
CA CYS A 144 -3.39 1.34 -4.44
C CYS A 144 -3.21 0.12 -5.35
N PHE A 145 -4.29 -0.40 -5.93
CA PHE A 145 -4.21 -1.63 -6.73
C PHE A 145 -5.07 -1.64 -7.99
N ALA A 146 -5.99 -0.70 -8.16
CA ALA A 146 -6.74 -0.50 -9.40
C ALA A 146 -7.15 0.97 -9.52
N TYR A 147 -7.68 1.34 -10.69
CA TYR A 147 -8.20 2.67 -10.95
C TYR A 147 -9.33 2.63 -11.98
N ARG A 148 -10.04 3.76 -12.11
CA ARG A 148 -10.97 4.03 -13.21
C ARG A 148 -10.86 5.48 -13.64
N PHE A 149 -11.00 5.70 -14.94
CA PHE A 149 -11.27 7.02 -15.51
C PHE A 149 -12.77 7.23 -15.59
N CYS A 150 -13.24 8.38 -15.11
CA CYS A 150 -14.63 8.78 -15.12
C CYS A 150 -14.94 9.62 -16.37
N GLU A 151 -16.21 9.65 -16.79
CA GLU A 151 -16.63 10.39 -17.99
C GLU A 151 -16.37 11.91 -17.90
N ASN A 152 -16.40 12.46 -16.69
CA ASN A 152 -16.07 13.86 -16.41
C ASN A 152 -14.55 14.15 -16.42
N GLY A 153 -13.72 13.15 -16.70
CA GLY A 153 -12.26 13.23 -16.71
C GLY A 153 -11.62 12.96 -15.35
N GLU A 154 -12.35 12.84 -14.26
CA GLU A 154 -11.77 12.46 -12.96
C GLU A 154 -11.15 11.07 -13.02
N MET A 155 -10.19 10.81 -12.13
CA MET A 155 -9.63 9.48 -11.93
C MET A 155 -9.82 9.09 -10.48
N HIS A 156 -10.41 7.91 -10.28
CA HIS A 156 -10.55 7.33 -8.96
C HIS A 156 -9.61 6.14 -8.82
N VAL A 157 -8.84 6.13 -7.75
CA VAL A 157 -7.97 5.02 -7.38
C VAL A 157 -8.69 4.14 -6.37
N LEU A 158 -8.71 2.84 -6.63
CA LEU A 158 -9.20 1.85 -5.70
C LEU A 158 -8.07 1.49 -4.73
N VAL A 159 -8.33 1.69 -3.45
CA VAL A 159 -7.36 1.42 -2.39
C VAL A 159 -7.87 0.37 -1.43
N LEU A 160 -6.94 -0.44 -0.92
CA LEU A 160 -7.16 -1.33 0.21
C LEU A 160 -6.63 -0.63 1.46
N ASP A 161 -7.52 -0.44 2.42
CA ASP A 161 -7.20 0.19 3.70
C ASP A 161 -6.84 -0.86 4.76
N ASN A 162 -6.25 -0.44 5.87
CA ASN A 162 -5.86 -1.32 6.98
C ASN A 162 -6.77 -1.17 8.22
N HIS A 163 -8.00 -0.66 8.03
CA HIS A 163 -8.97 -0.52 9.12
C HIS A 163 -9.43 -1.88 9.67
N ASP A 164 -9.38 -2.94 8.86
CA ASP A 164 -9.63 -4.35 9.20
C ASP A 164 -8.60 -5.24 8.49
N ASP A 165 -8.48 -6.52 8.89
CA ASP A 165 -7.49 -7.47 8.34
C ASP A 165 -7.57 -7.63 6.82
N ASP A 166 -8.79 -7.63 6.29
CA ASP A 166 -9.07 -7.68 4.86
C ASP A 166 -9.45 -6.32 4.28
N GLY A 167 -9.48 -5.28 5.12
CA GLY A 167 -9.71 -3.88 4.79
C GLY A 167 -11.03 -3.56 4.08
N PRO A 168 -11.70 -2.43 4.39
CA PRO A 168 -12.61 -1.88 3.40
C PRO A 168 -11.82 -1.45 2.17
N GLN A 169 -12.39 -1.67 0.99
CA GLN A 169 -11.92 -1.05 -0.22
C GLN A 169 -12.55 0.34 -0.33
N ARG A 170 -11.79 1.33 -0.79
CA ARG A 170 -12.29 2.71 -0.94
C ARG A 170 -11.93 3.29 -2.29
N TRP A 171 -12.84 4.06 -2.89
CA TRP A 171 -12.51 4.91 -4.03
C TRP A 171 -11.97 6.24 -3.52
N ILE A 172 -10.79 6.61 -3.98
CA ILE A 172 -10.11 7.86 -3.63
C ILE A 172 -9.96 8.69 -4.90
N ASP A 173 -10.28 9.98 -4.85
CA ASP A 173 -9.90 10.88 -5.93
C ASP A 173 -8.38 10.95 -6.02
N VAL A 174 -7.83 10.79 -7.23
CA VAL A 174 -6.38 10.70 -7.42
C VAL A 174 -5.63 11.94 -6.90
N GLU A 175 -6.28 13.11 -6.89
CA GLU A 175 -5.67 14.36 -6.42
C GLU A 175 -5.45 14.36 -4.90
N GLU A 176 -6.09 13.46 -4.16
CA GLU A 176 -5.88 13.28 -2.71
C GLU A 176 -4.64 12.43 -2.38
N LEU A 177 -4.02 11.79 -3.39
CA LEU A 177 -2.75 11.08 -3.22
C LEU A 177 -1.58 12.06 -3.34
N ASP A 178 -0.82 12.22 -2.25
CA ASP A 178 0.31 13.14 -2.21
C ASP A 178 1.68 12.45 -2.36
N ALA A 179 1.70 11.13 -2.28
CA ALA A 179 2.84 10.30 -2.66
C ALA A 179 2.40 8.89 -3.05
N ILE A 180 3.13 8.27 -3.97
CA ILE A 180 3.02 6.85 -4.31
C ILE A 180 4.39 6.20 -4.14
N PHE A 181 4.43 5.01 -3.55
CA PHE A 181 5.64 4.22 -3.39
C PHE A 181 5.51 2.91 -4.18
N THR A 182 6.30 2.77 -5.24
CA THR A 182 6.36 1.55 -6.04
C THR A 182 7.39 0.59 -5.46
N LEU A 183 7.09 -0.71 -5.49
CA LEU A 183 7.90 -1.75 -4.86
C LEU A 183 8.39 -2.75 -5.90
N THR A 184 9.68 -3.05 -5.90
CA THR A 184 10.28 -4.12 -6.69
C THR A 184 10.52 -5.33 -5.80
N VAL A 185 9.80 -6.42 -6.08
CA VAL A 185 9.90 -7.69 -5.32
C VAL A 185 10.39 -8.82 -6.22
N GLU A 186 11.37 -9.59 -5.75
CA GLU A 186 11.87 -10.72 -6.53
C GLU A 186 10.81 -11.83 -6.62
N CYS A 187 10.75 -12.51 -7.77
CA CYS A 187 9.95 -13.72 -7.88
C CYS A 187 10.77 -14.87 -7.31
N LEU A 188 10.25 -15.56 -6.31
CA LEU A 188 10.82 -16.81 -5.83
C LEU A 188 10.53 -17.92 -6.84
N THR A 189 10.95 -17.78 -8.10
CA THR A 189 10.86 -18.90 -9.03
C THR A 189 11.68 -20.03 -8.44
N ASN A 190 11.03 -21.19 -8.25
CA ASN A 190 11.67 -22.43 -7.82
C ASN A 190 12.73 -22.88 -8.86
N GLY A 191 13.84 -22.16 -8.95
CA GLY A 191 15.05 -22.58 -9.64
C GLY A 191 15.90 -23.54 -8.79
N GLY A 192 15.50 -23.80 -7.54
CA GLY A 192 16.19 -24.73 -6.63
C GLY A 192 15.32 -25.82 -6.00
N ALA A 193 13.98 -25.70 -6.04
CA ALA A 193 13.08 -26.73 -5.51
C ALA A 193 12.42 -27.48 -6.67
N SER A 194 13.08 -28.54 -7.15
CA SER A 194 12.40 -29.55 -7.94
C SER A 194 11.27 -30.15 -7.08
N PRO A 195 10.03 -30.27 -7.58
CA PRO A 195 9.02 -31.02 -6.86
C PRO A 195 9.48 -32.48 -6.76
N PRO A 196 9.20 -33.19 -5.65
CA PRO A 196 9.55 -34.59 -5.55
C PRO A 196 8.82 -35.33 -6.68
N ARG A 197 9.59 -35.98 -7.56
CA ARG A 197 9.00 -36.89 -8.55
C ARG A 197 8.29 -37.99 -7.76
N ARG A 198 6.96 -38.01 -7.86
CA ARG A 198 6.15 -39.18 -7.52
C ARG A 198 6.27 -40.20 -8.65
#